data_AF-A0A7W9QAR1-F1
#
_entry.id   AF-A0A7W9QAR1-F1
#
_cell.length_a   1.000
_cell.length_b   1.000
_cell.length_c   1.000
_cell.angle_alpha   90.00
_cell.angle_beta   90.00
_cell.angle_gamma   90.00
#
_symmetry.space_group_name_H-M   'P 1'
#
loop_
_entity.id
_entity.type
_entity.pdbx_description
1 polymer ?
#
loop_
_entity_poly.entity_id
_entity_poly.type
_entity_poly.pdbx_seq_one_letter_code
_entity_poly.pdbx_strand_id
1 'polypeptide(L)'
;MDERFISNAEEDALGSELFGAVDNPVIQRLAVNWGRRATVKRGDPELLDMFDPALPDYPEGIVPFADHPTYQGLAPEQRAAILTWAMLALNRNTTYSETHVVNPAFDLILRGEFPGLWGEALEVALLQAVVDERYHILMHRMSSDVMRAKRGAHLLERELPLPYVSTRHGELVAQAPERWQRSLLTLAFSTTTELCIGAYLELLAKAADVQPMNVTIARLHRHDEVCHGSISGELLKTLYPQLNTEQQRFLVESLCVALTAYSANDYRAWEAIMRLVGVPGGTQMLRDCQSAGRTVLLRDYSGLHRVLSELDVLDAIDFDWSSVKVSDELPYVL
;
A
#
# COMPACT_ATOMS: atom_id res chain seq x y z
N MET A 1 1.92 27.45 -15.83
CA MET A 1 0.75 27.67 -14.95
C MET A 1 1.32 28.26 -13.67
N ASP A 2 0.79 29.38 -13.21
CA ASP A 2 1.37 30.25 -12.19
C ASP A 2 1.44 29.53 -10.82
N GLU A 3 2.64 29.09 -10.38
CA GLU A 3 2.89 28.42 -9.09
C GLU A 3 2.84 29.42 -7.93
N ARG A 4 1.69 30.07 -7.74
CA ARG A 4 1.42 30.80 -6.50
C ARG A 4 1.12 29.79 -5.41
N PHE A 5 2.14 29.52 -4.59
CA PHE A 5 2.01 28.84 -3.30
C PHE A 5 0.93 29.58 -2.49
N ILE A 6 -0.15 28.87 -2.21
CA ILE A 6 -1.17 29.33 -1.28
C ILE A 6 -0.64 28.91 0.08
N SER A 7 -0.60 29.82 1.04
CA SER A 7 -0.10 29.50 2.39
C SER A 7 -1.07 28.57 3.13
N ASN A 8 -0.60 27.82 4.13
CA ASN A 8 -1.47 26.96 4.95
C ASN A 8 -2.70 27.72 5.50
N ALA A 9 -2.54 29.00 5.86
CA ALA A 9 -3.63 29.84 6.34
C ALA A 9 -4.69 30.16 5.26
N GLU A 10 -4.28 30.24 3.99
CA GLU A 10 -5.20 30.46 2.87
C GLU A 10 -5.88 29.15 2.43
N GLU A 11 -5.22 27.99 2.55
CA GLU A 11 -5.85 26.68 2.35
C GLU A 11 -6.92 26.40 3.42
N ASP A 12 -6.63 26.72 4.69
CA ASP A 12 -7.56 26.59 5.80
C ASP A 12 -8.77 27.53 5.63
N ALA A 13 -8.54 28.76 5.15
CA ALA A 13 -9.60 29.72 4.86
C ALA A 13 -10.51 29.26 3.71
N LEU A 14 -9.91 28.77 2.61
CA LEU A 14 -10.65 28.24 1.47
C LEU A 14 -11.43 26.97 1.84
N GLY A 15 -10.84 26.08 2.66
CA GLY A 15 -11.52 24.89 3.18
C GLY A 15 -12.74 25.24 4.03
N SER A 16 -12.60 26.24 4.90
CA SER A 16 -13.71 26.74 5.73
C SER A 16 -14.82 27.39 4.90
N GLU A 17 -14.48 28.08 3.81
CA GLU A 17 -15.44 28.69 2.89
C GLU A 17 -16.19 27.65 2.04
N LEU A 18 -15.49 26.60 1.60
CA LEU A 18 -16.05 25.55 0.75
C LEU A 18 -16.88 24.51 1.50
N PHE A 19 -16.46 24.13 2.71
CA PHE A 19 -17.02 22.95 3.41
C PHE A 19 -17.65 23.27 4.78
N GLY A 20 -17.53 24.51 5.27
CA GLY A 20 -18.07 24.93 6.57
C GLY A 20 -17.27 24.42 7.79
N ALA A 21 -17.61 24.89 8.99
CA ALA A 21 -16.81 24.68 10.21
C ALA A 21 -16.97 23.30 10.90
N VAL A 22 -17.75 22.39 10.34
CA VAL A 22 -18.11 21.09 10.97
C VAL A 22 -17.16 19.97 10.56
N ASP A 23 -16.47 20.11 9.43
CA ASP A 23 -15.59 19.05 8.91
C ASP A 23 -14.18 19.08 9.54
N ASN A 24 -13.53 17.92 9.58
CA ASN A 24 -12.18 17.78 10.10
C ASN A 24 -11.20 18.68 9.31
N PRO A 25 -10.45 19.59 9.96
CA PRO A 25 -9.60 20.58 9.28
C PRO A 25 -8.47 19.93 8.48
N VAL A 26 -7.98 18.75 8.89
CA VAL A 26 -6.98 17.99 8.13
C VAL A 26 -7.59 17.54 6.80
N ILE A 27 -8.80 16.97 6.84
CA ILE A 27 -9.51 16.49 5.64
C ILE A 27 -9.85 17.65 4.71
N GLN A 28 -10.31 18.79 5.25
CA GLN A 28 -10.59 19.99 4.45
C GLN A 28 -9.35 20.46 3.67
N ARG A 29 -8.21 20.59 4.34
CA ARG A 29 -6.97 21.03 3.69
C ARG A 29 -6.54 20.07 2.59
N LEU A 30 -6.60 18.75 2.85
CA LEU A 30 -6.25 17.72 1.86
C LEU A 30 -7.20 17.72 0.65
N ALA A 31 -8.48 18.02 0.86
CA ALA A 31 -9.47 18.15 -0.21
C ALA A 31 -9.22 19.39 -1.08
N VAL A 32 -8.87 20.51 -0.45
CA VAL A 32 -8.56 21.79 -1.13
C VAL A 32 -7.31 21.67 -1.99
N ASN A 33 -6.24 21.10 -1.43
CA ASN A 33 -4.94 21.10 -2.09
C ASN A 33 -4.73 19.94 -3.08
N TRP A 34 -5.66 18.96 -3.15
CA TRP A 34 -5.59 17.81 -4.06
C TRP A 34 -5.29 18.22 -5.51
N GLY A 35 -5.94 19.28 -6.00
CA GLY A 35 -5.76 19.77 -7.37
C GLY A 35 -4.33 20.16 -7.74
N ARG A 36 -3.46 20.41 -6.76
CA ARG A 36 -2.04 20.78 -6.93
C ARG A 36 -1.10 19.60 -6.76
N ARG A 37 -1.43 18.67 -5.85
CA ARG A 37 -0.55 17.55 -5.49
C ARG A 37 -0.77 16.31 -6.35
N ALA A 38 -2.02 15.98 -6.69
CA ALA A 38 -2.42 14.69 -7.21
C ALA A 38 -1.62 14.28 -8.45
N THR A 39 -1.07 13.07 -8.44
CA THR A 39 -0.25 12.57 -9.55
C THR A 39 -1.04 12.52 -10.86
N VAL A 40 -2.31 12.12 -10.81
CA VAL A 40 -3.20 12.02 -11.99
C VAL A 40 -3.35 13.35 -12.76
N LYS A 41 -3.03 14.48 -12.14
CA LYS A 41 -3.07 15.81 -12.79
C LYS A 41 -1.73 16.23 -13.39
N ARG A 42 -0.67 15.46 -13.16
CA ARG A 42 0.65 15.68 -13.73
C ARG A 42 0.71 15.00 -15.10
N GLY A 43 1.71 15.37 -15.91
CA GLY A 43 1.97 14.67 -17.17
C GLY A 43 2.41 13.24 -16.90
N ASP A 44 1.91 12.29 -17.69
CA ASP A 44 2.32 10.89 -17.61
C ASP A 44 3.83 10.76 -17.88
N PRO A 45 4.56 9.93 -17.11
CA PRO A 45 5.96 9.66 -17.39
C PRO A 45 6.10 8.83 -18.68
N GLU A 46 7.12 9.15 -19.49
CA GLU A 46 7.47 8.40 -20.70
C GLU A 46 8.21 7.09 -20.35
N LEU A 47 7.50 6.14 -19.73
CA LEU A 47 8.09 4.93 -19.13
C LEU A 47 8.93 4.10 -20.11
N LEU A 48 8.53 4.06 -21.39
CA LEU A 48 9.23 3.29 -22.42
C LEU A 48 10.63 3.85 -22.71
N ASP A 49 10.77 5.18 -22.66
CA ASP A 49 12.03 5.89 -22.90
C ASP A 49 12.95 5.84 -21.67
N MET A 50 12.37 5.64 -20.48
CA MET A 50 13.09 5.49 -19.22
C MET A 50 13.66 4.07 -19.00
N PHE A 51 13.30 3.11 -19.84
CA PHE A 51 13.71 1.71 -19.68
C PHE A 51 15.18 1.49 -20.07
N ASP A 52 15.97 0.93 -19.15
CA ASP A 52 17.35 0.52 -19.41
C ASP A 52 17.49 -1.00 -19.37
N PRO A 53 17.80 -1.69 -20.49
CA PRO A 53 17.95 -3.14 -20.51
C PRO A 53 18.99 -3.70 -19.54
N ALA A 54 20.00 -2.91 -19.15
CA ALA A 54 21.07 -3.34 -18.26
C ALA A 54 20.71 -3.28 -16.77
N LEU A 55 19.67 -2.53 -16.40
CA LEU A 55 19.28 -2.36 -15.00
C LEU A 55 18.29 -3.44 -14.56
N PRO A 56 18.35 -3.91 -13.30
CA PRO A 56 17.35 -4.80 -12.72
C PRO A 56 16.00 -4.10 -12.53
N ASP A 57 14.92 -4.86 -12.62
CA ASP A 57 13.56 -4.31 -12.49
C ASP A 57 13.11 -4.16 -11.02
N TYR A 58 13.78 -4.84 -10.08
CA TYR A 58 13.46 -4.87 -8.66
C TYR A 58 14.74 -4.88 -7.80
N PRO A 59 14.77 -4.23 -6.63
CA PRO A 59 15.98 -4.15 -5.83
C PRO A 59 16.29 -5.48 -5.15
N GLU A 60 17.50 -5.98 -5.38
CA GLU A 60 17.96 -7.25 -4.83
C GLU A 60 18.09 -7.21 -3.30
N GLY A 61 18.39 -6.03 -2.73
CA GLY A 61 18.57 -5.84 -1.29
C GLY A 61 17.32 -6.10 -0.43
N ILE A 62 16.13 -6.17 -1.02
CA ILE A 62 14.88 -6.50 -0.32
C ILE A 62 14.33 -7.88 -0.69
N VAL A 63 15.08 -8.68 -1.45
CA VAL A 63 14.73 -10.09 -1.73
C VAL A 63 15.03 -10.93 -0.48
N PRO A 64 14.06 -11.68 0.07
CA PRO A 64 14.20 -12.32 1.39
C PRO A 64 15.26 -13.43 1.46
N PHE A 65 15.73 -13.91 0.31
CA PHE A 65 16.73 -14.97 0.16
C PHE A 65 17.99 -14.49 -0.58
N ALA A 66 18.20 -13.17 -0.67
CA ALA A 66 19.32 -12.59 -1.42
C ALA A 66 20.70 -13.14 -0.99
N ASP A 67 20.92 -13.40 0.29
CA ASP A 67 22.16 -13.95 0.84
C ASP A 67 22.23 -15.49 0.86
N HIS A 68 21.17 -16.18 0.42
CA HIS A 68 21.11 -17.63 0.48
C HIS A 68 22.05 -18.27 -0.58
N PRO A 69 22.83 -19.33 -0.25
CA PRO A 69 23.77 -19.94 -1.18
C PRO A 69 23.16 -20.39 -2.52
N THR A 70 21.93 -20.92 -2.48
CA THR A 70 21.19 -21.30 -3.70
C THR A 70 20.96 -20.12 -4.63
N TYR A 71 20.64 -18.94 -4.09
CA TYR A 71 20.42 -17.73 -4.89
C TYR A 71 21.73 -17.12 -5.38
N GLN A 72 22.75 -17.08 -4.52
CA GLN A 72 24.09 -16.59 -4.86
C GLN A 72 24.76 -17.41 -5.97
N GLY A 73 24.46 -18.72 -6.05
CA GLY A 73 24.94 -19.62 -7.09
C GLY A 73 24.19 -19.54 -8.44
N LEU A 74 23.14 -18.72 -8.57
CA LEU A 74 22.37 -18.60 -9.81
C LEU A 74 23.13 -17.85 -10.90
N ALA A 75 22.85 -18.24 -12.15
CA ALA A 75 23.30 -17.49 -13.30
C ALA A 75 22.69 -16.07 -13.29
N PRO A 76 23.40 -15.04 -13.80
CA PRO A 76 22.90 -13.67 -13.85
C PRO A 76 21.52 -13.54 -14.49
N GLU A 77 21.23 -14.32 -15.52
CA GLU A 77 19.96 -14.31 -16.25
C GLU A 77 18.80 -14.82 -15.38
N GLN A 78 19.04 -15.84 -14.55
CA GLN A 78 18.02 -16.34 -13.63
C GLN A 78 17.74 -15.33 -12.52
N ARG A 79 18.76 -14.67 -11.97
CA ARG A 79 18.57 -13.59 -11.00
C ARG A 79 17.78 -12.43 -11.60
N ALA A 80 18.15 -11.98 -12.79
CA ALA A 80 17.42 -10.93 -13.50
C ALA A 80 15.94 -11.31 -13.70
N ALA A 81 15.65 -12.55 -14.13
CA ALA A 81 14.29 -13.03 -14.30
C ALA A 81 13.49 -13.06 -12.97
N ILE A 82 14.12 -13.47 -11.85
CA ILE A 82 13.50 -13.42 -10.53
C ILE A 82 13.13 -11.99 -10.16
N LEU A 83 14.03 -11.02 -10.37
CA LEU A 83 13.78 -9.61 -10.07
C LEU A 83 12.67 -9.02 -10.94
N THR A 84 12.63 -9.35 -12.25
CA THR A 84 11.50 -8.97 -13.13
C THR A 84 10.17 -9.52 -12.61
N TRP A 85 10.12 -10.80 -12.25
CA TRP A 85 8.91 -11.40 -11.70
C TRP A 85 8.52 -10.82 -10.34
N ALA A 86 9.48 -10.44 -9.51
CA ALA A 86 9.23 -9.78 -8.22
C ALA A 86 8.55 -8.42 -8.42
N MET A 87 9.01 -7.61 -9.38
CA MET A 87 8.35 -6.34 -9.73
C MET A 87 6.92 -6.56 -10.25
N LEU A 88 6.71 -7.58 -11.09
CA LEU A 88 5.37 -7.93 -11.58
C LEU A 88 4.45 -8.40 -10.45
N ALA A 89 4.96 -9.18 -9.50
CA ALA A 89 4.21 -9.63 -8.33
C ALA A 89 3.81 -8.45 -7.43
N LEU A 90 4.69 -7.46 -7.27
CA LEU A 90 4.37 -6.23 -6.58
C LEU A 90 3.30 -5.43 -7.30
N ASN A 91 3.47 -5.12 -8.59
CA ASN A 91 2.47 -4.37 -9.37
C ASN A 91 1.08 -5.02 -9.28
N ARG A 92 1.06 -6.35 -9.31
CA ARG A 92 -0.15 -7.15 -9.11
C ARG A 92 -0.70 -7.01 -7.69
N ASN A 93 0.13 -7.07 -6.65
CA ASN A 93 -0.26 -6.86 -5.26
C ASN A 93 -0.94 -5.50 -5.08
N THR A 94 -0.29 -4.42 -5.52
CA THR A 94 -0.85 -3.06 -5.47
C THR A 94 -2.19 -2.99 -6.19
N THR A 95 -2.25 -3.43 -7.45
CA THR A 95 -3.50 -3.39 -8.24
C THR A 95 -4.63 -4.15 -7.56
N TYR A 96 -4.36 -5.30 -6.94
CA TYR A 96 -5.37 -6.09 -6.24
C TYR A 96 -5.80 -5.45 -4.92
N SER A 97 -4.87 -4.91 -4.14
CA SER A 97 -5.19 -4.15 -2.93
C SER A 97 -6.09 -2.97 -3.25
N GLU A 98 -5.75 -2.16 -4.26
CA GLU A 98 -6.58 -1.01 -4.64
C GLU A 98 -7.98 -1.42 -5.08
N THR A 99 -8.09 -2.50 -5.86
CA THR A 99 -9.37 -2.92 -6.44
C THR A 99 -10.27 -3.71 -5.48
N HIS A 100 -9.70 -4.48 -4.55
CA HIS A 100 -10.46 -5.43 -3.72
C HIS A 100 -10.46 -5.08 -2.23
N VAL A 101 -9.63 -4.14 -1.79
CA VAL A 101 -9.51 -3.74 -0.39
C VAL A 101 -9.81 -2.25 -0.22
N VAL A 102 -9.00 -1.39 -0.82
CA VAL A 102 -9.03 0.07 -0.59
C VAL A 102 -10.29 0.72 -1.17
N ASN A 103 -10.50 0.63 -2.48
CA ASN A 103 -11.69 1.23 -3.12
C ASN A 103 -13.02 0.70 -2.52
N PRO A 104 -13.17 -0.61 -2.21
CA PRO A 104 -14.35 -1.09 -1.49
C PRO A 104 -14.57 -0.46 -0.12
N ALA A 105 -13.52 -0.13 0.64
CA ALA A 105 -13.66 0.57 1.92
C ALA A 105 -14.14 2.01 1.71
N PHE A 106 -13.58 2.73 0.75
CA PHE A 106 -14.05 4.08 0.38
C PHE A 106 -15.52 4.07 -0.07
N ASP A 107 -15.93 3.09 -0.88
CA ASP A 107 -17.32 2.89 -1.28
C ASP A 107 -18.27 2.67 -0.08
N LEU A 108 -17.82 1.95 0.96
CA LEU A 108 -18.62 1.75 2.17
C LEU A 108 -18.80 3.07 2.94
N ILE A 109 -17.74 3.88 3.05
CA ILE A 109 -17.82 5.19 3.72
C ILE A 109 -18.76 6.13 2.95
N LEU A 110 -18.61 6.23 1.63
CA LEU A 110 -19.46 7.07 0.77
C LEU A 110 -20.94 6.68 0.81
N ARG A 111 -21.26 5.43 1.14
CA ARG A 111 -22.64 4.94 1.31
C ARG A 111 -23.19 5.14 2.72
N GLY A 112 -22.42 5.76 3.62
CA GLY A 112 -22.81 6.00 5.01
C GLY A 112 -22.85 4.72 5.86
N GLU A 113 -22.03 3.72 5.54
CA GLU A 113 -21.99 2.46 6.31
C GLU A 113 -21.48 2.66 7.76
N PHE A 114 -20.68 3.70 8.00
CA PHE A 114 -19.98 3.92 9.26
C PHE A 114 -20.46 5.18 10.00
N PRO A 115 -20.74 5.11 11.31
CA PRO A 115 -21.12 6.27 12.09
C PRO A 115 -19.95 7.27 12.23
N GLY A 116 -20.26 8.55 12.26
CA GLY A 116 -19.32 9.66 12.35
C GLY A 116 -18.64 10.05 11.03
N LEU A 117 -18.69 9.18 10.01
CA LEU A 117 -17.97 9.40 8.74
C LEU A 117 -18.87 10.04 7.69
N TRP A 118 -19.17 11.32 7.87
CA TRP A 118 -19.93 12.16 6.94
C TRP A 118 -19.32 13.56 6.90
N GLY A 119 -19.72 14.36 5.90
CA GLY A 119 -19.21 15.71 5.70
C GLY A 119 -18.84 15.93 4.24
N GLU A 120 -19.00 17.16 3.76
CA GLU A 120 -18.77 17.48 2.34
C GLU A 120 -17.28 17.38 2.00
N ALA A 121 -16.40 17.87 2.89
CA ALA A 121 -14.96 17.74 2.71
C ALA A 121 -14.51 16.26 2.68
N LEU A 122 -15.12 15.42 3.53
CA LEU A 122 -14.80 14.01 3.56
C LEU A 122 -15.25 13.29 2.28
N GLU A 123 -16.48 13.55 1.84
CA GLU A 123 -16.99 12.99 0.59
C GLU A 123 -16.08 13.37 -0.59
N VAL A 124 -15.71 14.65 -0.69
CA VAL A 124 -14.79 15.14 -1.72
C VAL A 124 -13.41 14.49 -1.61
N ALA A 125 -12.82 14.42 -0.42
CA ALA A 125 -11.51 13.81 -0.21
C ALA A 125 -11.49 12.32 -0.59
N LEU A 126 -12.56 11.58 -0.27
CA LEU A 126 -12.70 10.17 -0.64
C LEU A 126 -12.88 9.99 -2.14
N LEU A 127 -13.70 10.82 -2.80
CA LEU A 127 -13.84 10.77 -4.25
C LEU A 127 -12.52 11.09 -4.96
N GLN A 128 -11.73 12.01 -4.42
CA GLN A 128 -10.39 12.32 -4.91
C GLN A 128 -9.44 11.14 -4.73
N ALA A 129 -9.41 10.51 -3.55
CA ALA A 129 -8.59 9.31 -3.31
C ALA A 129 -9.00 8.15 -4.25
N VAL A 130 -10.30 7.94 -4.49
CA VAL A 130 -10.77 6.96 -5.49
C VAL A 130 -10.21 7.27 -6.89
N VAL A 131 -10.12 8.54 -7.30
CA VAL A 131 -9.51 8.91 -8.57
C VAL A 131 -8.02 8.57 -8.57
N ASP A 132 -7.31 8.89 -7.48
CA ASP A 132 -5.89 8.58 -7.31
C ASP A 132 -5.66 7.06 -7.41
N GLU A 133 -6.43 6.23 -6.70
CA GLU A 133 -6.27 4.77 -6.74
C GLU A 133 -6.49 4.17 -8.13
N ARG A 134 -7.45 4.70 -8.89
CA ARG A 134 -7.66 4.25 -10.27
C ARG A 134 -6.48 4.61 -11.16
N TYR A 135 -5.82 5.74 -10.90
CA TYR A 135 -4.63 6.12 -11.61
C TYR A 135 -3.40 5.31 -11.13
N HIS A 136 -3.28 4.98 -9.84
CA HIS A 136 -2.25 4.08 -9.31
C HIS A 136 -2.31 2.71 -9.99
N ILE A 137 -3.51 2.12 -10.11
CA ILE A 137 -3.74 0.88 -10.86
C ILE A 137 -3.23 1.00 -12.30
N LEU A 138 -3.54 2.12 -12.97
CA LEU A 138 -3.09 2.35 -14.35
C LEU A 138 -1.56 2.44 -14.43
N MET A 139 -0.90 3.20 -13.55
CA MET A 139 0.55 3.34 -13.52
C MET A 139 1.27 2.00 -13.34
N HIS A 140 0.84 1.20 -12.36
CA HIS A 140 1.42 -0.12 -12.11
C HIS A 140 1.18 -1.08 -13.27
N ARG A 141 0.02 -0.99 -13.93
CA ARG A 141 -0.24 -1.75 -15.15
C ARG A 141 0.67 -1.32 -16.31
N MET A 142 0.88 -0.02 -16.50
CA MET A 142 1.78 0.49 -17.55
C MET A 142 3.22 0.03 -17.33
N SER A 143 3.74 0.03 -16.09
CA SER A 143 5.05 -0.56 -15.76
C SER A 143 5.14 -2.03 -16.16
N SER A 144 4.13 -2.82 -15.78
CA SER A 144 4.06 -4.23 -16.20
C SER A 144 4.04 -4.39 -17.72
N ASP A 145 3.31 -3.54 -18.45
CA ASP A 145 3.24 -3.57 -19.91
C ASP A 145 4.60 -3.28 -20.56
N VAL A 146 5.36 -2.30 -20.05
CA VAL A 146 6.72 -2.00 -20.52
C VAL A 146 7.67 -3.16 -20.23
N MET A 147 7.64 -3.74 -19.02
CA MET A 147 8.45 -4.90 -18.70
C MET A 147 8.15 -6.09 -19.62
N ARG A 148 6.88 -6.38 -19.90
CA ARG A 148 6.49 -7.44 -20.86
C ARG A 148 6.99 -7.15 -22.28
N ALA A 149 6.90 -5.90 -22.73
CA ALA A 149 7.37 -5.51 -24.05
C ALA A 149 8.90 -5.65 -24.19
N LYS A 150 9.66 -5.34 -23.13
CA LYS A 150 11.13 -5.28 -23.17
C LYS A 150 11.83 -6.56 -22.71
N ARG A 151 11.25 -7.31 -21.78
CA ARG A 151 11.80 -8.56 -21.21
C ARG A 151 11.16 -9.82 -21.81
N GLY A 152 9.98 -9.71 -22.41
CA GLY A 152 9.33 -10.78 -23.18
C GLY A 152 7.87 -11.00 -22.84
N ALA A 153 7.06 -11.29 -23.86
CA ALA A 153 5.61 -11.48 -23.76
C ALA A 153 5.16 -12.70 -22.94
N HIS A 154 6.08 -13.59 -22.57
CA HIS A 154 5.81 -14.76 -21.74
C HIS A 154 5.59 -14.41 -20.26
N LEU A 155 5.93 -13.20 -19.83
CA LEU A 155 5.76 -12.71 -18.47
C LEU A 155 4.28 -12.43 -18.18
N LEU A 156 3.51 -13.48 -17.90
CA LEU A 156 2.07 -13.41 -17.71
C LEU A 156 1.73 -13.39 -16.21
N GLU A 157 1.34 -12.24 -15.67
CA GLU A 157 0.97 -12.09 -14.25
C GLU A 157 -0.10 -13.07 -13.74
N ARG A 158 -0.94 -13.61 -14.63
CA ARG A 158 -1.93 -14.66 -14.28
C ARG A 158 -1.29 -15.97 -13.80
N GLU A 159 0.01 -16.17 -14.04
CA GLU A 159 0.77 -17.33 -13.57
C GLU A 159 1.22 -17.17 -12.11
N LEU A 160 1.18 -15.94 -11.57
CA LEU A 160 1.37 -15.67 -10.16
C LEU A 160 0.07 -15.93 -9.39
N PRO A 161 0.16 -16.39 -8.13
CA PRO A 161 -1.01 -16.51 -7.28
C PRO A 161 -1.69 -15.16 -7.04
N LEU A 162 -2.91 -15.20 -6.52
CA LEU A 162 -3.54 -13.99 -6.00
C LEU A 162 -2.75 -13.50 -4.77
N PRO A 163 -2.56 -12.17 -4.62
CA PRO A 163 -1.80 -11.61 -3.51
C PRO A 163 -2.37 -12.00 -2.15
N TYR A 164 -1.49 -12.27 -1.19
CA TYR A 164 -1.88 -12.80 0.12
C TYR A 164 -2.83 -11.92 0.88
N VAL A 165 -2.54 -10.61 0.99
CA VAL A 165 -3.37 -9.64 1.73
C VAL A 165 -4.81 -9.64 1.22
N SER A 166 -5.01 -9.45 -0.09
CA SER A 166 -6.35 -9.40 -0.68
C SER A 166 -7.07 -10.76 -0.60
N THR A 167 -6.34 -11.87 -0.72
CA THR A 167 -6.92 -13.21 -0.56
C THR A 167 -7.39 -13.42 0.88
N ARG A 168 -6.56 -13.06 1.86
CA ARG A 168 -6.85 -13.21 3.29
C ARG A 168 -8.02 -12.33 3.71
N HIS A 169 -8.07 -11.09 3.22
CA HIS A 169 -9.22 -10.20 3.38
C HIS A 169 -10.51 -10.85 2.86
N GLY A 170 -10.51 -11.33 1.61
CA GLY A 170 -11.68 -11.96 1.00
C GLY A 170 -12.16 -13.20 1.76
N GLU A 171 -11.25 -14.05 2.23
CA GLU A 171 -11.56 -15.22 3.06
C GLU A 171 -12.25 -14.82 4.38
N LEU A 172 -11.70 -13.82 5.07
CA LEU A 172 -12.23 -13.35 6.35
C LEU A 172 -13.59 -12.66 6.18
N VAL A 173 -13.76 -11.86 5.12
CA VAL A 173 -15.05 -11.23 4.79
C VAL A 173 -16.12 -12.29 4.48
N ALA A 174 -15.76 -13.35 3.76
CA ALA A 174 -16.67 -14.45 3.45
C ALA A 174 -17.08 -15.25 4.70
N GLN A 175 -16.21 -15.31 5.71
CA GLN A 175 -16.45 -16.02 6.97
C GLN A 175 -17.19 -15.18 8.01
N ALA A 176 -17.16 -13.85 7.92
CA ALA A 176 -17.78 -12.97 8.89
C ALA A 176 -19.32 -13.00 8.76
N PRO A 177 -20.05 -13.44 9.81
CA PRO A 177 -21.49 -13.67 9.73
C PRO A 177 -22.29 -12.37 9.54
N GLU A 178 -21.86 -11.28 10.18
CA GLU A 178 -22.64 -10.04 10.21
C GLU A 178 -22.13 -8.98 9.23
N ARG A 179 -23.04 -8.13 8.74
CA ARG A 179 -22.68 -7.07 7.80
C ARG A 179 -21.69 -6.09 8.41
N TRP A 180 -21.92 -5.65 9.65
CA TRP A 180 -21.05 -4.69 10.32
C TRP A 180 -19.63 -5.25 10.50
N GLN A 181 -19.48 -6.56 10.71
CA GLN A 181 -18.17 -7.22 10.80
C GLN A 181 -17.45 -7.19 9.45
N ARG A 182 -18.14 -7.54 8.36
CA ARG A 182 -17.57 -7.46 6.99
C ARG A 182 -17.12 -6.05 6.65
N SER A 183 -17.91 -5.04 7.02
CA SER A 183 -17.61 -3.64 6.79
C SER A 183 -16.39 -3.18 7.61
N LEU A 184 -16.37 -3.43 8.92
CA LEU A 184 -15.22 -3.07 9.77
C LEU A 184 -13.94 -3.81 9.39
N LEU A 185 -14.04 -5.07 8.98
CA LEU A 185 -12.90 -5.85 8.50
C LEU A 185 -12.32 -5.27 7.20
N THR A 186 -13.19 -4.87 6.27
CA THR A 186 -12.76 -4.21 5.03
C THR A 186 -12.10 -2.87 5.31
N LEU A 187 -12.68 -2.08 6.23
CA LEU A 187 -12.06 -0.83 6.69
C LEU A 187 -10.71 -1.08 7.35
N ALA A 188 -10.58 -2.09 8.21
CA ALA A 188 -9.31 -2.40 8.88
C ALA A 188 -8.20 -2.73 7.87
N PHE A 189 -8.49 -3.60 6.90
CA PHE A 189 -7.53 -3.95 5.85
C PHE A 189 -7.16 -2.77 4.95
N SER A 190 -8.14 -1.91 4.62
CA SER A 190 -7.87 -0.66 3.88
C SER A 190 -6.99 0.26 4.70
N THR A 191 -7.36 0.59 5.92
CA THR A 191 -6.60 1.49 6.79
C THR A 191 -5.16 1.02 6.99
N THR A 192 -4.95 -0.29 7.20
CA THR A 192 -3.59 -0.85 7.25
C THR A 192 -2.84 -0.68 5.93
N THR A 193 -3.48 -0.90 4.78
CA THR A 193 -2.85 -0.73 3.46
C THR A 193 -2.41 0.72 3.27
N GLU A 194 -3.33 1.67 3.43
CA GLU A 194 -3.10 3.12 3.26
C GLU A 194 -2.01 3.66 4.19
N LEU A 195 -1.96 3.17 5.44
CA LEU A 195 -0.96 3.63 6.41
C LEU A 195 0.43 3.01 6.20
N CYS A 196 0.54 1.88 5.48
CA CYS A 196 1.78 1.10 5.39
C CYS A 196 2.37 1.02 3.97
N ILE A 197 1.59 1.26 2.91
CA ILE A 197 2.06 1.19 1.52
C ILE A 197 3.17 2.20 1.22
N GLY A 198 3.09 3.41 1.78
CA GLY A 198 4.11 4.45 1.59
C GLY A 198 5.52 4.00 2.02
N ALA A 199 5.63 3.20 3.09
CA ALA A 199 6.90 2.65 3.55
C ALA A 199 7.47 1.59 2.60
N TYR A 200 6.62 0.80 1.94
CA TYR A 200 7.05 -0.17 0.94
C TYR A 200 7.52 0.54 -0.34
N LEU A 201 6.74 1.51 -0.82
CA LEU A 201 7.08 2.31 -2.00
C LEU A 201 8.38 3.11 -1.79
N GLU A 202 8.65 3.54 -0.55
CA GLU A 202 9.90 4.20 -0.19
C GLU A 202 11.14 3.34 -0.42
N LEU A 203 11.05 2.02 -0.19
CA LEU A 203 12.16 1.09 -0.45
C LEU A 203 12.52 1.08 -1.93
N LEU A 204 11.52 1.10 -2.82
CA LEU A 204 11.72 1.20 -4.27
C LEU A 204 12.17 2.60 -4.69
N ALA A 205 11.56 3.65 -4.15
CA ALA A 205 11.84 5.03 -4.50
C ALA A 205 13.30 5.45 -4.20
N LYS A 206 13.95 4.76 -3.25
CA LYS A 206 15.35 4.97 -2.85
C LYS A 206 16.35 4.03 -3.55
N ALA A 207 15.89 3.02 -4.28
CA ALA A 207 16.77 2.10 -4.99
C ALA A 207 17.39 2.81 -6.21
N ALA A 208 18.67 3.18 -6.11
CA ALA A 208 19.38 3.93 -7.16
C ALA A 208 19.85 3.04 -8.32
N ASP A 209 19.82 1.72 -8.14
CA ASP A 209 20.40 0.71 -9.01
C ASP A 209 19.34 -0.12 -9.76
N VAL A 210 18.07 0.31 -9.74
CA VAL A 210 16.96 -0.37 -10.44
C VAL A 210 16.37 0.53 -11.54
N GLN A 211 15.49 -0.03 -12.37
CA GLN A 211 14.81 0.68 -13.46
C GLN A 211 14.28 2.07 -13.05
N PRO A 212 14.70 3.15 -13.74
CA PRO A 212 14.22 4.51 -13.47
C PRO A 212 12.69 4.65 -13.55
N MET A 213 12.05 3.90 -14.45
CA MET A 213 10.60 3.86 -14.58
C MET A 213 9.92 3.34 -13.30
N ASN A 214 10.46 2.29 -12.66
CA ASN A 214 9.87 1.68 -11.46
C ASN A 214 10.10 2.57 -10.24
N VAL A 215 11.28 3.19 -10.14
CA VAL A 215 11.56 4.23 -9.13
C VAL A 215 10.60 5.39 -9.26
N THR A 216 10.33 5.85 -10.48
CA THR A 216 9.46 6.99 -10.74
C THR A 216 8.02 6.70 -10.37
N ILE A 217 7.49 5.55 -10.77
CA ILE A 217 6.13 5.12 -10.38
C ILE A 217 6.02 4.99 -8.87
N ALA A 218 7.01 4.38 -8.20
CA ALA A 218 7.00 4.26 -6.75
C ALA A 218 6.98 5.64 -6.07
N ARG A 219 7.74 6.62 -6.58
CA ARG A 219 7.74 8.00 -6.05
C ARG A 219 6.42 8.72 -6.25
N LEU A 220 5.85 8.60 -7.44
CA LEU A 220 4.58 9.25 -7.79
C LEU A 220 3.45 8.67 -6.94
N HIS A 221 3.33 7.35 -6.88
CA HIS A 221 2.35 6.68 -6.03
C HIS A 221 2.55 7.07 -4.56
N ARG A 222 3.77 6.94 -4.02
CA ARG A 222 4.06 7.30 -2.62
C ARG A 222 3.70 8.76 -2.30
N HIS A 223 3.81 9.67 -3.27
CA HIS A 223 3.47 11.07 -3.05
C HIS A 223 2.00 11.24 -2.67
N ASP A 224 1.09 10.50 -3.31
CA ASP A 224 -0.34 10.54 -3.03
C ASP A 224 -0.67 9.77 -1.74
N GLU A 225 -0.05 8.60 -1.51
CA GLU A 225 -0.23 7.76 -0.31
C GLU A 225 0.08 8.49 1.00
N VAL A 226 0.95 9.51 0.95
CA VAL A 226 1.20 10.36 2.13
C VAL A 226 -0.08 11.03 2.62
N CYS A 227 -0.89 11.51 1.68
CA CYS A 227 -2.16 12.16 1.98
C CYS A 227 -3.23 11.13 2.33
N HIS A 228 -3.26 9.99 1.65
CA HIS A 228 -4.27 8.96 1.92
C HIS A 228 -4.07 8.28 3.27
N GLY A 229 -2.83 8.04 3.69
CA GLY A 229 -2.50 7.63 5.06
C GLY A 229 -3.01 8.63 6.10
N SER A 230 -2.90 9.94 5.82
CA SER A 230 -3.45 10.99 6.69
C SER A 230 -4.99 10.93 6.76
N ILE A 231 -5.66 10.78 5.61
CA ILE A 231 -7.13 10.63 5.54
C ILE A 231 -7.57 9.39 6.34
N SER A 232 -6.94 8.24 6.10
CA SER A 232 -7.24 6.96 6.75
C SER A 232 -7.03 7.01 8.27
N GLY A 233 -5.98 7.69 8.73
CA GLY A 233 -5.76 7.93 10.16
C GLY A 233 -6.89 8.74 10.80
N GLU A 234 -7.30 9.85 10.18
CA GLU A 234 -8.39 10.69 10.69
C GLU A 234 -9.76 9.99 10.64
N LEU A 235 -10.00 9.17 9.62
CA LEU A 235 -11.18 8.31 9.53
C LEU A 235 -11.26 7.36 10.72
N LEU A 236 -10.16 6.66 11.04
CA LEU A 236 -10.14 5.73 12.17
C LEU A 236 -10.39 6.45 13.49
N LYS A 237 -9.80 7.64 13.70
CA LYS A 237 -10.00 8.45 14.90
C LYS A 237 -11.41 8.98 15.07
N THR A 238 -12.06 9.30 13.96
CA THR A 238 -13.45 9.78 13.97
C THR A 238 -14.42 8.63 14.24
N LEU A 239 -14.18 7.46 13.64
CA LEU A 239 -15.05 6.30 13.74
C LEU A 239 -14.95 5.62 15.11
N TYR A 240 -13.73 5.33 15.59
CA TYR A 240 -13.53 4.44 16.74
C TYR A 240 -14.34 4.82 17.99
N PRO A 241 -14.42 6.11 18.40
CA PRO A 241 -15.23 6.52 19.56
C PRO A 241 -16.74 6.38 19.36
N GLN A 242 -17.22 6.27 18.11
CA GLN A 242 -18.64 6.14 17.76
C GLN A 242 -19.11 4.68 17.75
N LEU A 243 -18.17 3.73 17.78
CA LEU A 243 -18.45 2.31 17.80
C LEU A 243 -18.83 1.85 19.20
N ASN A 244 -19.71 0.85 19.29
CA ASN A 244 -19.96 0.18 20.56
C ASN A 244 -18.76 -0.71 20.97
N THR A 245 -18.74 -1.19 22.21
CA THR A 245 -17.61 -1.98 22.75
C THR A 245 -17.31 -3.27 21.97
N GLU A 246 -18.33 -3.91 21.39
CA GLU A 246 -18.15 -5.12 20.56
C GLU A 246 -17.47 -4.76 19.24
N GLN A 247 -17.94 -3.71 18.58
CA GLN A 247 -17.39 -3.20 17.32
C GLN A 247 -15.96 -2.67 17.49
N GLN A 248 -15.68 -1.95 18.58
CA GLN A 248 -14.33 -1.46 18.90
C GLN A 248 -13.33 -2.60 19.03
N ARG A 249 -13.69 -3.64 19.79
CA ARG A 249 -12.85 -4.83 19.96
C ARG A 249 -12.62 -5.55 18.64
N PHE A 250 -13.69 -5.78 17.88
CA PHE A 250 -13.61 -6.43 16.58
C PHE A 250 -12.73 -5.65 15.59
N LEU A 251 -12.82 -4.31 15.60
CA LEU A 251 -11.99 -3.46 14.76
C LEU A 251 -10.51 -3.56 15.13
N VAL A 252 -10.16 -3.54 16.42
CA VAL A 252 -8.79 -3.72 16.91
C VAL A 252 -8.23 -5.10 16.52
N GLU A 253 -9.01 -6.16 16.74
CA GLU A 253 -8.64 -7.52 16.32
C GLU A 253 -8.43 -7.59 14.79
N SER A 254 -9.30 -6.94 14.02
CA SER A 254 -9.20 -6.88 12.56
C SER A 254 -7.97 -6.12 12.08
N LEU A 255 -7.59 -5.02 12.74
CA LEU A 255 -6.36 -4.26 12.45
C LEU A 255 -5.11 -5.11 12.72
N CYS A 256 -5.11 -5.90 13.79
CA CYS A 256 -4.02 -6.83 14.09
C CYS A 256 -3.87 -7.91 13.00
N VAL A 257 -4.99 -8.50 12.56
CA VAL A 257 -4.99 -9.48 11.48
C VAL A 257 -4.57 -8.86 10.14
N ALA A 258 -5.05 -7.66 9.84
CA ALA A 258 -4.65 -6.92 8.64
C ALA A 258 -3.15 -6.61 8.63
N LEU A 259 -2.61 -6.12 9.75
CA LEU A 259 -1.19 -5.83 9.93
C LEU A 259 -0.33 -7.09 9.74
N THR A 260 -0.74 -8.20 10.33
CA THR A 260 -0.06 -9.50 10.17
C THR A 260 -0.09 -9.96 8.71
N ALA A 261 -1.22 -9.81 8.03
CA ALA A 261 -1.34 -10.18 6.62
C ALA A 261 -0.47 -9.29 5.72
N TYR A 262 -0.44 -7.97 5.98
CA TYR A 262 0.27 -6.98 5.18
C TYR A 262 1.80 -7.04 5.36
N SER A 263 2.24 -7.32 6.58
CA SER A 263 3.66 -7.46 6.92
C SER A 263 4.32 -8.72 6.33
N ALA A 264 3.53 -9.75 6.01
CA ALA A 264 4.02 -11.06 5.62
C ALA A 264 4.71 -11.06 4.24
N ASN A 265 5.85 -11.73 4.16
CA ASN A 265 6.41 -12.17 2.88
C ASN A 265 5.46 -13.18 2.22
N ASP A 266 4.94 -12.87 1.02
CA ASP A 266 4.14 -13.83 0.25
C ASP A 266 5.04 -14.89 -0.39
N TYR A 267 5.44 -15.86 0.42
CA TYR A 267 6.24 -16.99 -0.03
C TYR A 267 5.54 -17.84 -1.10
N ARG A 268 4.21 -17.77 -1.22
CA ARG A 268 3.48 -18.47 -2.29
C ARG A 268 3.78 -17.83 -3.64
N ALA A 269 3.90 -16.49 -3.68
CA ALA A 269 4.36 -15.77 -4.85
C ALA A 269 5.81 -16.14 -5.17
N TRP A 270 6.72 -16.12 -4.19
CA TRP A 270 8.12 -16.51 -4.40
C TRP A 270 8.26 -17.96 -4.89
N GLU A 271 7.49 -18.92 -4.37
CA GLU A 271 7.48 -20.29 -4.85
C GLU A 271 7.04 -20.39 -6.32
N ALA A 272 6.01 -19.64 -6.71
CA ALA A 272 5.59 -19.56 -8.11
C ALA A 272 6.69 -18.97 -8.99
N ILE A 273 7.38 -17.91 -8.53
CA ILE A 273 8.51 -17.29 -9.25
C ILE A 273 9.66 -18.28 -9.42
N MET A 274 10.06 -19.01 -8.37
CA MET A 274 11.12 -20.02 -8.47
C MET A 274 10.77 -21.10 -9.50
N ARG A 275 9.50 -21.51 -9.56
CA ARG A 275 9.01 -22.47 -10.55
C ARG A 275 9.04 -21.90 -11.97
N LEU A 276 8.57 -20.67 -12.16
CA LEU A 276 8.52 -20.01 -13.47
C LEU A 276 9.92 -19.78 -14.05
N VAL A 277 10.90 -19.44 -13.20
CA VAL A 277 12.31 -19.25 -13.60
C VAL A 277 13.07 -20.58 -13.70
N GLY A 278 12.53 -21.66 -13.13
CA GLY A 278 13.17 -22.98 -13.13
C GLY A 278 14.39 -23.06 -12.21
N VAL A 279 14.30 -22.49 -11.00
CA VAL A 279 15.39 -22.43 -10.02
C VAL A 279 15.58 -23.78 -9.31
N PRO A 280 16.70 -24.50 -9.54
CA PRO A 280 16.97 -25.75 -8.83
C PRO A 280 17.16 -25.49 -7.33
N GLY A 281 16.47 -26.26 -6.49
CA GLY A 281 16.51 -26.09 -5.04
C GLY A 281 15.79 -24.85 -4.50
N GLY A 282 15.10 -24.07 -5.35
CA GLY A 282 14.40 -22.84 -4.94
C GLY A 282 13.36 -23.08 -3.83
N THR A 283 12.59 -24.16 -3.91
CA THR A 283 11.63 -24.51 -2.85
C THR A 283 12.29 -24.77 -1.50
N GLN A 284 13.44 -25.44 -1.47
CA GLN A 284 14.15 -25.71 -0.22
C GLN A 284 14.70 -24.40 0.37
N MET A 285 15.32 -23.55 -0.47
CA MET A 285 15.79 -22.22 -0.06
C MET A 285 14.67 -21.38 0.59
N LEU A 286 13.47 -21.36 0.01
CA LEU A 286 12.35 -20.60 0.57
C LEU A 286 11.91 -21.15 1.93
N ARG A 287 11.91 -22.48 2.13
CA ARG A 287 11.63 -23.10 3.43
C ARG A 287 12.70 -22.79 4.46
N ASP A 288 13.97 -22.76 4.07
CA ASP A 288 15.07 -22.41 4.95
C ASP A 288 14.94 -20.95 5.42
N CYS A 289 14.57 -20.04 4.51
CA CYS A 289 14.31 -18.63 4.84
C CYS A 289 13.11 -18.45 5.78
N GLN A 290 12.01 -19.16 5.52
CA GLN A 290 10.84 -19.17 6.42
C GLN A 290 11.19 -19.67 7.82
N SER A 291 11.92 -20.79 7.90
CA SER A 291 12.32 -21.42 9.17
C SER A 291 13.29 -20.54 9.97
N ALA A 292 14.08 -19.72 9.29
CA ALA A 292 14.96 -18.72 9.90
C ALA A 292 14.23 -17.44 10.36
N GLY A 293 12.89 -17.39 10.30
CA GLY A 293 12.10 -16.27 10.77
C GLY A 293 12.08 -15.06 9.83
N ARG A 294 12.42 -15.23 8.55
CA ARG A 294 12.35 -14.14 7.54
C ARG A 294 10.93 -13.93 7.04
N THR A 295 10.00 -13.75 7.97
CA THR A 295 8.57 -13.68 7.68
C THR A 295 8.10 -12.28 7.31
N VAL A 296 8.85 -11.24 7.69
CA VAL A 296 8.44 -9.84 7.53
C VAL A 296 9.16 -9.15 6.36
N LEU A 297 8.39 -8.61 5.41
CA LEU A 297 8.89 -7.86 4.25
C LEU A 297 9.07 -6.38 4.57
N LEU A 298 8.05 -5.79 5.19
CA LEU A 298 7.98 -4.38 5.53
C LEU A 298 8.44 -4.19 6.98
N ARG A 299 9.32 -3.23 7.22
CA ARG A 299 9.81 -2.97 8.58
C ARG A 299 9.31 -1.67 9.17
N ASP A 300 8.74 -0.74 8.40
CA ASP A 300 8.33 0.55 8.95
C ASP A 300 6.80 0.61 9.11
N TYR A 301 6.34 0.69 10.36
CA TYR A 301 4.90 0.77 10.71
C TYR A 301 4.56 2.03 11.50
N SER A 302 5.40 3.07 11.37
CA SER A 302 5.31 4.30 12.18
C SER A 302 3.92 4.97 12.08
N GLY A 303 3.33 5.00 10.88
CA GLY A 303 2.00 5.58 10.65
C GLY A 303 0.90 4.88 11.45
N LEU A 304 0.78 3.56 11.30
CA LEU A 304 -0.22 2.77 12.02
C LEU A 304 0.03 2.78 13.53
N HIS A 305 1.28 2.57 13.97
CA HIS A 305 1.64 2.61 15.39
C HIS A 305 1.17 3.92 16.03
N ARG A 306 1.47 5.06 15.42
CA ARG A 306 1.05 6.37 15.93
C ARG A 306 -0.47 6.51 16.03
N VAL A 307 -1.22 6.13 14.99
CA VAL A 307 -2.69 6.21 15.03
C VAL A 307 -3.24 5.36 16.18
N LEU A 308 -2.71 4.14 16.37
CA LEU A 308 -3.11 3.27 17.48
C LEU A 308 -2.73 3.84 18.85
N SER A 309 -1.58 4.51 18.97
CA SER A 309 -1.18 5.23 20.18
C SER A 309 -2.11 6.40 20.48
N GLU A 310 -2.48 7.21 19.48
CA GLU A 310 -3.39 8.35 19.63
C GLU A 310 -4.82 7.91 20.00
N LEU A 311 -5.17 6.65 19.71
CA LEU A 311 -6.44 6.03 20.10
C LEU A 311 -6.40 5.32 21.45
N ASP A 312 -5.24 5.25 22.11
CA ASP A 312 -5.04 4.52 23.37
C ASP A 312 -5.41 3.01 23.25
N VAL A 313 -5.14 2.42 22.08
CA VAL A 313 -5.42 0.99 21.80
C VAL A 313 -4.17 0.19 21.42
N LEU A 314 -2.99 0.80 21.48
CA LEU A 314 -1.75 0.15 21.06
C LEU A 314 -1.49 -1.16 21.84
N ASP A 315 -1.74 -1.15 23.15
CA ASP A 315 -1.55 -2.32 24.03
C ASP A 315 -2.54 -3.47 23.74
N ALA A 316 -3.62 -3.20 23.01
CA ALA A 316 -4.60 -4.21 22.60
C ALA A 316 -4.23 -4.88 21.26
N ILE A 317 -3.15 -4.45 20.61
CA ILE A 317 -2.67 -5.03 19.35
C ILE A 317 -1.61 -6.08 19.66
N ASP A 318 -1.94 -7.35 19.41
CA ASP A 318 -1.03 -8.49 19.55
C ASP A 318 -0.04 -8.55 18.38
N PHE A 319 0.92 -7.63 18.38
CA PHE A 319 1.96 -7.51 17.37
C PHE A 319 3.31 -7.18 18.03
N ASP A 320 4.38 -7.85 17.60
CA ASP A 320 5.73 -7.59 18.11
C ASP A 320 6.32 -6.31 17.48
N TRP A 321 5.97 -5.17 18.07
CA TRP A 321 6.49 -3.85 17.66
C TRP A 321 8.01 -3.72 17.80
N SER A 322 8.68 -4.56 18.61
CA SER A 322 10.13 -4.53 18.76
C SER A 322 10.88 -5.13 17.56
N SER A 323 10.18 -5.95 16.77
CA SER A 323 10.72 -6.59 15.56
C SER A 323 10.72 -5.67 14.34
N VAL A 324 10.13 -4.48 14.47
CA VAL A 324 9.92 -3.53 13.37
C VAL A 324 10.45 -2.14 13.72
N LYS A 325 10.70 -1.33 12.69
CA LYS A 325 10.97 0.10 12.79
C LYS A 325 9.67 0.85 13.11
N VAL A 326 9.73 1.61 14.20
CA VAL A 326 8.76 2.64 14.58
C VAL A 326 9.54 3.93 14.79
N SER A 327 9.08 5.01 14.20
CA SER A 327 9.67 6.35 14.26
C SER A 327 8.66 7.34 14.79
N ASP A 328 9.10 8.27 15.63
CA ASP A 328 8.29 9.40 16.08
C ASP A 328 8.11 10.46 14.97
N GLU A 329 8.98 10.45 13.95
CA GLU A 329 8.84 11.27 12.75
C GLU A 329 7.77 10.66 11.83
N LEU A 330 6.69 11.42 11.58
CA LEU A 330 5.69 11.08 10.59
C LEU A 330 6.34 11.00 9.20
N PRO A 331 6.17 9.90 8.44
CA PRO A 331 6.50 9.91 7.03
C PRO A 331 5.55 10.83 6.21
N TYR A 332 4.55 11.43 6.87
CA TYR A 332 3.40 12.12 6.30
C TYR A 332 3.25 13.60 6.69
N VAL A 333 4.25 14.24 7.31
CA VAL A 333 4.18 15.70 7.54
C VAL A 333 4.41 16.41 6.21
N LEU A 334 3.39 17.11 5.73
CA LEU A 334 3.48 18.14 4.69
C LEU A 334 4.29 19.35 5.17
#